data_AF-A0A962FTG3-F1
#
_entry.id   AF-A0A962FTG3-F1
#
_cell.length_a   1.000
_cell.length_b   1.000
_cell.length_c   1.000
_cell.angle_alpha   90.00
_cell.angle_beta   90.00
_cell.angle_gamma   90.00
#
_symmetry.space_group_name_H-M   'P 1'
#
loop_
_entity.id
_entity.type
_entity.pdbx_description
1 polymer ?
#
loop_
_entity_poly.entity_id
_entity_poly.type
_entity_poly.pdbx_seq_one_letter_code
_entity_poly.pdbx_strand_id
1 'polypeptide(L)'
;MLIVAMVMAIVFMPTSVLLTVAMIPTLVAAIADRHGSKALTVGAMNLAGTTPFLFHLWLEGHQMDTTWELVASPQTIVVIYGAAAIGYVINWSLAGIVATAIVQRSRVRLADIRKRQAYLVERWGAEVTGELPLDEDGFPILAAGQDGKNEG
;
A
#
# COMPACT_ATOMS: atom_id res chain seq x y z
N MET A 1 -12.52 16.08 -19.61
CA MET A 1 -12.41 14.62 -19.38
C MET A 1 -13.75 13.91 -19.60
N LEU A 2 -14.81 14.21 -18.83
CA LEU A 2 -16.11 13.51 -18.97
C LEU A 2 -16.79 13.71 -20.34
N ILE A 3 -16.74 14.91 -20.92
CA ILE A 3 -17.34 15.17 -22.25
C ILE A 3 -16.60 14.40 -23.35
N VAL A 4 -15.27 14.33 -23.27
CA VAL A 4 -14.44 13.57 -24.22
C VAL A 4 -14.71 12.07 -24.09
N ALA A 5 -14.85 11.56 -22.85
CA ALA A 5 -15.24 10.18 -22.60
C ALA A 5 -16.63 9.86 -23.15
N MET A 6 -17.59 10.78 -23.00
CA MET A 6 -18.94 10.63 -23.51
C MET A 6 -19.00 10.64 -25.04
N VAL A 7 -18.24 11.52 -25.69
CA VAL A 7 -18.13 11.56 -27.16
C VAL A 7 -17.45 10.28 -27.68
N MET A 8 -16.37 9.83 -27.05
CA MET A 8 -15.72 8.56 -27.39
C MET A 8 -16.63 7.35 -27.19
N ALA A 9 -17.47 7.37 -26.15
CA ALA A 9 -18.42 6.30 -25.88
C ALA A 9 -19.50 6.15 -26.95
N ILE A 10 -19.91 7.26 -27.57
CA ILE A 10 -20.88 7.27 -28.68
C ILE A 10 -20.22 6.80 -29.99
N VAL A 11 -18.98 7.22 -30.25
CA VAL A 11 -18.24 6.84 -31.48
C VAL A 11 -17.83 5.36 -31.47
N PHE A 12 -17.47 4.82 -30.30
CA PHE A 12 -17.08 3.41 -30.12
C PHE A 12 -18.06 2.69 -29.19
N MET A 13 -19.34 2.68 -29.57
CA MET A 13 -20.45 2.10 -28.79
C MET A 13 -20.19 0.66 -28.28
N PRO A 14 -19.64 -0.28 -29.07
CA PRO A 14 -19.38 -1.64 -28.61
C PRO A 14 -18.25 -1.67 -27.55
N THR A 15 -17.19 -0.91 -27.79
CA THR A 15 -16.02 -0.81 -26.90
C THR A 15 -16.38 -0.18 -25.56
N SER A 16 -17.26 0.82 -25.55
CA SER A 16 -17.69 1.52 -24.34
C SER A 16 -18.58 0.64 -23.45
N VAL A 17 -19.46 -0.17 -24.04
CA VAL A 17 -20.26 -1.17 -23.30
C VAL A 17 -19.35 -2.21 -22.66
N LEU A 18 -18.43 -2.80 -23.42
CA LEU A 18 -17.47 -3.79 -22.91
C LEU A 18 -16.66 -3.23 -21.73
N LEU A 19 -16.08 -2.04 -21.90
CA LEU A 19 -15.28 -1.40 -20.87
C LEU A 19 -16.08 -1.07 -19.62
N THR A 20 -17.34 -0.65 -19.76
CA THR A 20 -18.20 -0.33 -18.60
C THR A 20 -18.42 -1.56 -17.73
N VAL A 21 -18.69 -2.71 -18.34
CA VAL A 21 -18.90 -3.97 -17.60
C VAL A 21 -17.59 -4.51 -17.05
N ALA A 22 -16.52 -4.47 -17.85
CA ALA A 22 -15.22 -5.00 -17.48
C ALA A 22 -14.55 -4.20 -16.35
N MET A 23 -14.77 -2.88 -16.29
CA MET A 23 -14.11 -2.00 -15.31
C MET A 23 -14.87 -1.85 -13.99
N ILE A 24 -16.01 -2.54 -13.78
CA ILE A 24 -16.72 -2.55 -12.49
C ILE A 24 -15.80 -2.86 -11.30
N PRO A 25 -14.92 -3.90 -11.35
CA PRO A 25 -14.00 -4.20 -10.25
C PRO A 25 -13.03 -3.05 -9.94
N THR A 26 -12.61 -2.29 -10.96
CA THR A 26 -11.73 -1.13 -10.80
C THR A 26 -12.46 0.00 -10.08
N LEU A 27 -13.73 0.22 -10.39
CA LEU A 27 -14.56 1.21 -9.70
C LEU A 27 -14.73 0.85 -8.22
N VAL A 28 -15.00 -0.43 -7.94
CA VAL A 28 -15.08 -0.93 -6.55
C VAL A 28 -13.74 -0.73 -5.83
N ALA A 29 -12.62 -1.04 -6.49
CA ALA A 29 -11.29 -0.82 -5.92
C ALA A 29 -11.02 0.67 -5.65
N ALA A 30 -11.43 1.56 -6.55
CA ALA A 30 -11.28 3.00 -6.39
C ALA A 30 -12.09 3.55 -5.21
N ILE A 31 -13.31 3.06 -4.99
CA ILE A 31 -14.14 3.45 -3.84
C ILE A 31 -13.57 2.90 -2.54
N ALA A 32 -13.03 1.67 -2.56
CA ALA A 32 -12.44 1.04 -1.39
C ALA A 32 -11.02 1.55 -1.05
N ASP A 33 -10.40 2.33 -1.93
CA ASP A 33 -9.03 2.80 -1.76
C ASP A 33 -8.95 4.03 -0.86
N ARG A 34 -8.14 3.93 0.19
CA ARG A 34 -7.88 5.01 1.16
C ARG A 34 -6.49 5.64 1.00
N HIS A 35 -5.60 4.98 0.25
CA HIS A 35 -4.20 5.40 0.10
C HIS A 35 -3.76 5.54 -1.37
N GLY A 36 -4.66 5.32 -2.33
CA GLY A 36 -4.45 5.55 -3.77
C GLY A 36 -3.68 4.44 -4.50
N SER A 37 -3.07 3.49 -3.78
CA SER A 37 -2.28 2.41 -4.38
C SER A 37 -3.14 1.26 -4.90
N LYS A 38 -4.25 0.93 -4.22
CA LYS A 38 -5.12 -0.21 -4.57
C LYS A 38 -5.81 0.00 -5.90
N ALA A 39 -6.37 1.20 -6.10
CA ALA A 39 -7.10 1.55 -7.31
C ALA A 39 -6.21 1.43 -8.55
N LEU A 40 -4.95 1.86 -8.44
CA LEU A 40 -3.99 1.80 -9.53
C LEU A 40 -3.57 0.36 -9.85
N THR A 41 -3.22 -0.44 -8.84
CA THR A 41 -2.75 -1.82 -9.06
C THR A 41 -3.87 -2.72 -9.58
N VAL A 42 -5.06 -2.64 -8.97
CA VAL A 42 -6.22 -3.42 -9.40
C VAL A 42 -6.70 -2.95 -10.76
N GLY A 43 -6.72 -1.64 -11.01
CA GLY A 43 -7.12 -1.08 -12.30
C GLY A 43 -6.19 -1.48 -13.44
N ALA A 44 -4.87 -1.44 -13.21
CA ALA A 44 -3.89 -1.88 -14.21
C ALA A 44 -4.04 -3.39 -14.53
N MET A 45 -4.21 -4.22 -13.51
CA MET A 45 -4.41 -5.66 -13.71
C MET A 45 -5.74 -5.98 -14.40
N ASN A 46 -6.83 -5.29 -14.02
CA ASN A 46 -8.12 -5.47 -14.66
C ASN A 46 -8.07 -5.04 -16.14
N LEU A 47 -7.41 -3.91 -16.44
CA LEU A 47 -7.24 -3.44 -17.81
C LEU A 47 -6.40 -4.44 -18.63
N ALA A 48 -5.33 -5.00 -18.06
CA ALA A 48 -4.53 -6.04 -18.69
C ALA A 48 -5.38 -7.29 -19.03
N GLY A 49 -6.25 -7.72 -18.11
CA GLY A 49 -7.19 -8.82 -18.35
C GLY A 49 -8.28 -8.52 -19.39
N THR A 50 -8.65 -7.24 -19.55
CA THR A 50 -9.66 -6.80 -20.53
C THR A 50 -9.06 -6.60 -21.93
N THR A 51 -7.76 -6.33 -22.01
CA THR A 51 -7.02 -6.05 -23.26
C THR A 51 -7.21 -7.09 -24.36
N PRO A 52 -7.09 -8.42 -24.14
CA PRO A 52 -7.28 -9.39 -25.22
C PRO A 52 -8.68 -9.36 -25.82
N PHE A 53 -9.71 -9.13 -25.00
CA PHE A 53 -11.11 -9.03 -25.45
C PHE A 53 -11.39 -7.73 -26.21
N LEU A 54 -10.70 -6.65 -25.83
CA LEU A 54 -10.69 -5.39 -26.59
C LEU A 54 -10.11 -5.58 -28.00
N PHE A 55 -8.97 -6.28 -28.10
CA PHE A 55 -8.38 -6.60 -29.40
C PHE A 55 -9.29 -7.50 -30.25
N HIS A 56 -9.92 -8.50 -29.64
CA HIS A 56 -10.89 -9.36 -30.33
C HIS A 56 -12.02 -8.54 -30.93
N LEU A 57 -12.63 -7.65 -30.14
CA LEU A 57 -13.73 -6.79 -30.59
C LEU A 57 -13.32 -5.83 -31.71
N TRP A 58 -12.09 -5.31 -31.66
CA TRP A 58 -11.57 -4.40 -32.68
C TRP A 58 -11.21 -5.10 -33.99
N LEU A 59 -10.72 -6.34 -33.93
CA LEU A 59 -10.34 -7.13 -35.10
C LEU A 59 -11.54 -7.75 -35.81
N GLU A 60 -12.61 -8.10 -35.07
CA GLU A 60 -13.83 -8.67 -35.63
C GLU A 60 -14.86 -7.64 -36.14
N GLY A 61 -14.49 -6.36 -36.18
CA GLY A 61 -15.26 -5.32 -36.87
C GLY A 61 -16.28 -4.57 -36.02
N HIS A 62 -16.05 -4.46 -34.70
CA HIS A 62 -16.83 -3.60 -33.79
C HIS A 62 -18.35 -3.87 -33.86
N GLN A 63 -18.74 -5.13 -33.87
CA GLN A 63 -20.17 -5.48 -33.87
C GLN A 63 -20.75 -5.53 -32.45
N MET A 64 -22.01 -5.12 -32.35
CA MET A 64 -22.74 -5.17 -31.07
C MET A 64 -23.03 -6.60 -30.65
N ASP A 65 -23.29 -7.50 -31.60
CA ASP A 65 -23.53 -8.92 -31.34
C ASP A 65 -22.31 -9.59 -30.70
N THR A 66 -21.11 -9.35 -31.25
CA THR A 66 -19.84 -9.82 -30.69
C THR A 66 -19.62 -9.30 -29.27
N THR A 67 -19.98 -8.05 -28.99
CA THR A 67 -19.88 -7.47 -27.65
C THR A 67 -20.78 -8.20 -26.65
N TRP A 68 -21.99 -8.53 -27.08
CA TRP A 68 -22.95 -9.23 -26.24
C TRP A 68 -22.57 -10.67 -25.99
N GLU A 69 -22.01 -11.34 -26.99
CA GLU A 69 -21.42 -12.66 -26.83
C GLU A 69 -20.23 -12.65 -25.86
N LEU A 70 -19.33 -11.66 -25.98
CA LEU A 70 -18.18 -11.49 -25.09
C LEU A 70 -18.61 -11.22 -23.65
N VAL A 71 -19.57 -10.33 -23.43
CA VAL A 71 -20.03 -9.95 -22.08
C VAL A 71 -20.86 -11.06 -21.43
N ALA A 72 -21.66 -11.80 -22.20
CA ALA A 72 -22.45 -12.91 -21.70
C ALA A 72 -21.62 -14.20 -21.50
N SER A 73 -20.42 -14.27 -22.09
CA SER A 73 -19.56 -15.44 -21.97
C SER A 73 -18.98 -15.55 -20.55
N PRO A 74 -19.21 -16.69 -19.87
CA PRO A 74 -18.69 -16.90 -18.51
C PRO A 74 -17.15 -16.94 -18.50
N GLN A 75 -16.52 -17.39 -19.58
CA GLN A 75 -15.06 -17.39 -19.70
C GLN A 75 -14.49 -15.98 -19.67
N THR A 76 -15.10 -15.04 -20.39
CA THR A 76 -14.68 -13.63 -20.42
C THR A 76 -14.75 -13.00 -19.03
N ILE A 77 -15.87 -13.21 -18.33
CA ILE A 77 -16.07 -12.70 -16.97
C ILE A 77 -15.01 -13.28 -16.03
N VAL A 78 -14.76 -14.59 -16.07
CA VAL A 78 -13.75 -15.23 -15.20
C VAL A 78 -12.36 -14.65 -15.43
N VAL A 79 -11.95 -14.39 -16.68
CA VAL A 79 -10.63 -13.83 -16.98
C VAL A 79 -10.52 -12.38 -16.50
N ILE A 80 -11.49 -11.54 -16.81
CA ILE A 80 -11.48 -10.11 -16.43
C ILE A 80 -11.50 -9.95 -14.91
N TYR A 81 -12.46 -10.60 -14.25
CA TYR A 81 -12.63 -10.49 -12.81
C TYR A 81 -11.53 -11.25 -12.06
N GLY A 82 -11.01 -12.34 -12.63
CA GLY A 82 -9.84 -13.05 -12.12
C GLY A 82 -8.58 -12.17 -12.14
N ALA A 83 -8.34 -11.44 -13.22
CA ALA A 83 -7.23 -10.49 -13.30
C ALA A 83 -7.36 -9.37 -12.25
N ALA A 84 -8.57 -8.84 -12.06
CA ALA A 84 -8.83 -7.87 -10.99
C ALA A 84 -8.55 -8.46 -9.58
N ALA A 85 -8.97 -9.70 -9.33
CA ALA A 85 -8.71 -10.40 -8.06
C ALA A 85 -7.20 -10.59 -7.82
N ILE A 86 -6.42 -10.92 -8.85
CA ILE A 86 -4.96 -10.98 -8.76
C ILE A 86 -4.39 -9.61 -8.36
N GLY A 87 -4.94 -8.51 -8.89
CA GLY A 87 -4.57 -7.16 -8.47
C GLY A 87 -4.75 -6.92 -6.96
N TYR A 88 -5.83 -7.44 -6.37
CA TYR A 88 -6.05 -7.36 -4.92
C TYR A 88 -5.00 -8.16 -4.14
N VAL A 89 -4.67 -9.37 -4.61
CA VAL A 89 -3.64 -10.22 -4.00
C VAL A 89 -2.27 -9.53 -4.04
N ILE A 90 -1.91 -8.93 -5.16
CA ILE A 90 -0.65 -8.17 -5.31
C ILE A 90 -0.61 -7.00 -4.34
N ASN A 91 -1.67 -6.20 -4.26
CA ASN A 91 -1.68 -5.07 -3.33
C ASN A 91 -1.55 -5.54 -1.86
N TRP A 92 -2.25 -6.62 -1.48
CA TRP A 92 -2.18 -7.14 -0.13
C TRP A 92 -0.80 -7.70 0.22
N SER A 93 -0.19 -8.47 -0.67
CA SER A 93 1.16 -9.00 -0.47
C SER A 93 2.20 -7.89 -0.37
N LEU A 94 2.11 -6.87 -1.23
CA LEU A 94 2.99 -5.72 -1.19
C LEU A 94 2.85 -4.94 0.13
N ALA A 95 1.63 -4.71 0.61
CA ALA A 95 1.40 -4.04 1.90
C ALA A 95 2.02 -4.83 3.06
N GLY A 96 1.90 -6.16 3.05
CA GLY A 96 2.54 -7.03 4.05
C GLY A 96 4.07 -6.93 4.02
N ILE A 97 4.67 -7.01 2.84
CA ILE A 97 6.13 -6.90 2.67
C ILE A 97 6.63 -5.53 3.16
N VAL A 98 5.98 -4.43 2.75
CA VAL A 98 6.39 -3.08 3.16
C VAL A 98 6.28 -2.90 4.68
N ALA A 99 5.21 -3.40 5.31
CA ALA A 99 5.05 -3.33 6.75
C ALA A 99 6.20 -4.05 7.49
N THR A 100 6.55 -5.26 7.05
CA THR A 100 7.67 -6.01 7.65
C THR A 100 9.02 -5.31 7.45
N ALA A 101 9.27 -4.75 6.26
CA ALA A 101 10.50 -4.01 5.98
C ALA A 101 10.64 -2.75 6.86
N ILE A 102 9.54 -2.01 7.08
CA ILE A 102 9.53 -0.85 7.99
C ILE A 102 9.85 -1.29 9.41
N VAL A 103 9.24 -2.35 9.92
CA VAL A 103 9.52 -2.86 11.28
C VAL A 103 10.97 -3.29 11.43
N GLN A 104 11.55 -3.96 10.43
CA GLN A 104 12.97 -4.34 10.46
C GLN A 104 13.89 -3.12 10.51
N ARG A 105 13.66 -2.12 9.65
CA ARG A 105 14.42 -0.87 9.66
C ARG A 105 14.31 -0.14 11.01
N SER A 106 13.11 -0.09 11.59
CA SER A 106 12.89 0.52 12.90
C SER A 106 13.65 -0.21 14.01
N ARG A 107 13.75 -1.54 13.96
CA ARG A 107 14.53 -2.33 14.93
C ARG A 107 16.03 -2.03 14.83
N VAL A 108 16.58 -1.98 13.61
CA VAL A 108 17.99 -1.62 13.39
C VAL A 108 18.27 -0.21 13.92
N ARG A 109 17.43 0.76 13.56
CA ARG A 109 17.54 2.14 14.04
C ARG A 109 17.46 2.22 15.56
N LEU A 110 16.57 1.47 16.19
CA LEU A 110 16.44 1.42 17.65
C LEU A 110 17.69 0.83 18.31
N ALA A 111 18.27 -0.22 17.72
CA ALA A 111 19.52 -0.81 18.21
C ALA A 111 20.68 0.20 18.14
N ASP A 112 20.78 0.97 17.05
CA ASP A 112 21.81 2.00 16.91
C ASP A 112 21.63 3.15 17.91
N ILE A 113 20.38 3.58 18.14
CA ILE A 113 20.06 4.59 19.17
C ILE A 113 20.48 4.08 20.55
N ARG A 114 20.12 2.84 20.92
CA ARG A 114 20.49 2.25 22.21
C ARG A 114 21.99 2.12 22.39
N LYS A 115 22.73 1.73 21.34
CA LYS A 115 24.20 1.69 21.37
C LYS A 115 24.80 3.08 21.64
N ARG A 116 24.25 4.13 21.01
CA ARG A 116 24.68 5.51 21.26
C ARG A 116 24.36 5.96 22.68
N GLN A 117 23.18 5.62 23.20
CA GLN A 117 22.82 5.91 24.59
C GLN A 117 23.79 5.22 25.55
N ALA A 118 24.07 3.93 25.37
CA ALA A 118 25.01 3.19 26.19
C ALA A 118 26.42 3.81 26.17
N TYR A 119 26.92 4.19 24.99
CA TYR A 119 28.20 4.88 24.85
C TYR A 119 28.24 6.24 25.58
N LEU A 120 27.14 7.00 25.53
CA LEU A 120 27.03 8.27 26.25
C LEU A 120 27.02 8.04 27.77
N VAL A 121 26.29 7.04 28.26
CA VAL A 121 26.26 6.69 29.69
C VAL A 121 27.63 6.21 30.18
N GLU A 122 28.36 5.41 29.40
CA GLU A 122 29.72 4.97 29.75
C GLU A 122 30.67 6.16 29.88
N ARG A 123 30.56 7.14 28.98
CA ARG A 123 31.52 8.26 28.91
C ARG A 123 31.18 9.44 29.82
N TRP A 124 29.90 9.62 30.15
CA TRP A 124 29.41 10.79 30.87
C TRP A 124 28.64 10.43 32.16
N GLY A 125 28.50 9.16 32.49
CA GLY A 125 27.75 8.68 33.66
C GLY A 125 26.23 8.61 33.42
N ALA A 126 25.51 8.10 34.43
CA ALA A 126 24.06 7.88 34.36
C ALA A 126 23.23 9.18 34.26
N GLU A 127 23.84 10.32 34.55
CA GLU A 127 23.24 11.66 34.56
C GLU A 127 22.67 12.06 33.18
N VAL A 128 23.27 11.57 32.09
CA VAL A 128 22.85 11.89 30.71
C VAL A 128 21.60 11.10 30.26
N THR A 129 21.14 10.14 31.07
CA THR A 129 19.99 9.28 30.74
C THR A 129 18.65 10.02 30.86
N GLY A 130 18.59 11.13 31.62
CA GLY A 130 17.36 11.87 31.89
C GLY A 130 16.35 11.13 32.78
N GLU A 131 16.74 9.98 33.35
CA GLU A 131 15.92 9.15 34.23
C GLU A 131 16.13 9.47 35.73
N LEU A 132 17.12 10.30 36.06
CA LEU A 132 17.38 10.75 37.44
C LEU A 132 16.42 11.89 37.81
N PRO A 133 15.77 11.84 38.99
CA PRO A 133 15.03 12.98 39.49
C PRO A 133 16.01 14.13 39.72
N LEU A 134 15.72 15.29 39.13
CA LEU A 134 16.55 16.49 39.20
C LEU A 134 16.01 17.43 40.28
N ASP A 135 16.89 18.14 40.98
CA ASP A 135 16.52 19.23 41.90
C ASP A 135 16.06 20.50 41.14
N GLU A 136 15.67 21.57 41.87
CA GLU A 136 15.27 22.85 41.25
C GLU A 136 16.37 23.49 40.39
N ASP A 137 17.64 23.14 40.63
CA ASP A 137 18.81 23.65 39.92
C ASP A 137 19.25 22.74 38.75
N GLY A 138 18.61 21.58 38.57
CA GLY A 138 18.84 20.66 37.45
C GLY A 138 19.91 19.58 37.70
N PHE A 139 20.35 19.38 38.94
CA PHE A 139 21.32 18.34 39.32
C PHE A 139 20.63 17.05 39.79
N PRO A 140 21.23 15.87 39.58
CA PRO A 140 20.65 14.60 40.00
C PRO A 140 20.55 14.50 41.52
N ILE A 141 19.34 14.22 42.03
CA ILE A 141 19.10 13.95 43.44
C ILE A 141 19.63 12.54 43.73
N LEU A 142 20.90 12.44 44.10
CA LEU A 142 21.50 11.20 44.58
C LEU A 142 20.70 10.74 45.81
N ALA A 143 19.98 9.63 45.70
CA ALA A 143 19.39 8.98 46.86
C ALA A 143 20.54 8.58 47.79
N ALA A 144 20.75 9.37 48.84
CA ALA A 144 21.80 9.18 49.83
C ALA A 144 21.80 7.73 50.33
N GLY A 145 22.84 6.96 49.97
CA GLY A 145 22.92 5.57 50.41
C GLY A 145 24.08 4.71 49.91
N GLN A 146 24.96 5.17 49.00
CA GLN A 146 26.07 4.32 48.51
C GLN A 146 27.48 4.90 48.61
N ASP A 147 27.66 6.08 49.21
CA ASP A 147 28.99 6.72 49.34
C ASP A 147 29.64 6.57 50.74
N GLY A 148 29.23 5.55 51.50
CA GLY A 148 29.61 5.42 52.93
C GLY A 148 30.14 4.05 53.34
N LYS A 149 30.70 3.24 52.43
CA LYS A 149 31.18 1.90 52.79
C LYS A 149 32.46 1.53 52.04
N ASN A 150 33.53 2.30 52.23
CA ASN A 150 34.92 1.89 51.93
C ASN A 150 35.96 2.77 52.65
N GLU A 151 35.69 3.20 53.89
CA GLU A 151 36.74 3.69 54.79
C GLU A 151 36.49 3.09 56.18
N GLY A 152 37.31 2.10 56.55
CA GLY A 152 37.23 1.35 57.80
C GLY A 152 37.99 0.03 57.70
#